data_AF-R5P8K8-F1
#
_entry.id   AF-R5P8K8-F1
#
_cell.length_a   1.000
_cell.length_b   1.000
_cell.length_c   1.000
_cell.angle_alpha   90.00
_cell.angle_beta   90.00
_cell.angle_gamma   90.00
#
_symmetry.space_group_name_H-M   'P 1'
#
loop_
_entity.id
_entity.type
_entity.pdbx_description
1 polymer ?
#
loop_
_entity_poly.entity_id
_entity_poly.type
_entity_poly.pdbx_seq_one_letter_code
_entity_poly.pdbx_strand_id
1 'polypeptide(L)'
;MLYDRHEMRALFQLAIGRPGSSFAIEIARKTGLPEEVIQKASEIVGSDYIQSDKYLQDIVRDKRYWEAKRQTVHQREKDLERQIAKYESDVAELEKKRKEILTKAKGEAQELLKESNKRIENAIKEIKEQQAEKEETKRIREELNEFKSVVADIDTKAMDEKIARKMEQIKQRKERHAKFKSEKEEKQKKAAESLMQAALKEEKKAGKAKLAVGDTVRMKGMKTIGKIEAVDGNMITVIFGDMRTKVKADRLEYTEAKAKEEDLATKLQAYSVSKTTRATIDSHKSSFKQDLDVRGMRGDEALTAVQYFIDDAILVGMQRVRILHGKGNGILRQLIRQYLGSVPNVIHYADEHVQFGGAGITVVDL
;
A
#
# COMPACT_ATOMS: atom_id res chain seq x y z
N MET A 1 -17.97 1.57 -29.28
CA MET A 1 -16.94 1.32 -30.32
C MET A 1 -15.65 2.00 -29.89
N LEU A 2 -14.49 1.42 -30.18
CA LEU A 2 -13.19 2.03 -29.92
C LEU A 2 -12.94 3.16 -30.94
N TYR A 3 -12.32 4.25 -30.48
CA TYR A 3 -11.99 5.43 -31.27
C TYR A 3 -10.55 5.84 -30.98
N ASP A 4 -9.80 6.15 -32.02
CA ASP A 4 -8.41 6.61 -31.93
C ASP A 4 -8.39 8.14 -31.89
N ARG A 5 -7.90 8.70 -30.77
CA ARG A 5 -7.83 10.14 -30.54
C ARG A 5 -6.71 10.82 -31.32
N HIS A 6 -5.60 10.14 -31.57
CA HIS A 6 -4.47 10.75 -32.28
C HIS A 6 -4.80 10.95 -33.75
N GLU A 7 -5.39 9.93 -34.35
CA GLU A 7 -5.78 9.98 -35.75
C GLU A 7 -7.22 10.50 -35.96
N MET A 8 -7.96 10.70 -34.87
CA MET A 8 -9.36 11.15 -34.87
C MET A 8 -10.20 10.30 -35.84
N ARG A 9 -10.15 8.98 -35.68
CA ARG A 9 -10.83 7.99 -36.51
C ARG A 9 -11.49 6.90 -35.66
N ALA A 10 -12.66 6.44 -36.08
CA ALA A 10 -13.27 5.27 -35.46
C ALA A 10 -12.47 4.01 -35.82
N LEU A 11 -12.20 3.16 -34.83
CA LEU A 11 -11.56 1.86 -35.06
C LEU A 11 -12.57 0.76 -35.40
N PHE A 12 -13.87 1.10 -35.42
CA PHE A 12 -15.01 0.20 -35.70
C PHE A 12 -15.00 -1.12 -34.91
N GLN A 13 -14.28 -1.18 -33.80
CA GLN A 13 -14.15 -2.35 -32.95
C GLN A 13 -15.06 -2.22 -31.72
N LEU A 14 -15.88 -3.24 -31.45
CA LEU A 14 -16.74 -3.28 -30.27
C LEU A 14 -15.96 -3.82 -29.07
N ALA A 15 -15.83 -3.01 -28.02
CA ALA A 15 -15.30 -3.43 -26.73
C ALA A 15 -16.43 -3.45 -25.70
N ILE A 16 -16.94 -4.66 -25.41
CA ILE A 16 -18.04 -4.87 -24.48
C ILE A 16 -17.57 -4.48 -23.06
N GLY A 17 -18.41 -3.74 -22.33
CA GLY A 17 -18.11 -3.26 -20.98
C GLY A 17 -17.18 -2.04 -20.90
N ARG A 18 -16.85 -1.42 -22.04
CA ARG A 18 -16.22 -0.09 -22.08
C ARG A 18 -17.26 0.94 -22.53
N PRO A 19 -17.70 1.87 -21.66
CA PRO A 19 -18.49 2.99 -22.11
C PRO A 19 -17.67 3.78 -23.13
N GLY A 20 -18.28 4.08 -24.28
CA GLY A 20 -17.61 4.85 -25.34
C GLY A 20 -17.48 6.30 -24.90
N SER A 21 -16.31 6.90 -25.13
CA SER A 21 -16.15 8.35 -24.99
C SER A 21 -16.81 9.05 -26.18
N SER A 22 -17.64 10.04 -25.89
CA SER A 22 -18.44 10.76 -26.89
C SER A 22 -17.64 11.90 -27.50
N PHE A 23 -16.92 11.64 -28.59
CA PHE A 23 -16.10 12.64 -29.29
C PHE A 23 -16.89 13.54 -30.26
N ALA A 24 -18.19 13.71 -30.08
CA ALA A 24 -19.06 14.36 -31.07
C ALA A 24 -18.62 15.79 -31.41
N ILE A 25 -18.19 16.58 -30.41
CA ILE A 25 -17.75 17.97 -30.57
C ILE A 25 -16.39 18.05 -31.27
N GLU A 26 -15.44 17.20 -30.89
CA GLU A 26 -14.10 17.18 -31.50
C GLU A 26 -14.15 16.66 -32.95
N ILE A 27 -15.03 15.70 -33.23
CA ILE A 27 -15.30 15.21 -34.60
C ILE A 27 -15.93 16.33 -35.43
N ALA A 28 -16.95 17.02 -34.89
CA ALA A 28 -17.62 18.14 -35.57
C ALA A 28 -16.62 19.23 -36.00
N ARG A 29 -15.67 19.58 -35.12
CA ARG A 29 -14.59 20.52 -35.42
C ARG A 29 -13.68 20.01 -36.53
N LYS A 30 -13.25 18.74 -36.47
CA LYS A 30 -12.39 18.13 -37.50
C LYS A 30 -13.09 18.05 -38.87
N THR A 31 -14.40 17.81 -38.90
CA THR A 31 -15.19 17.77 -40.13
C THR A 31 -15.42 19.15 -40.76
N GLY A 32 -14.98 20.22 -40.10
CA GLY A 32 -15.04 21.58 -40.64
C GLY A 32 -16.37 22.30 -40.37
N LEU A 33 -17.12 21.89 -39.35
CA LEU A 33 -18.32 22.63 -38.96
C LEU A 33 -17.93 24.01 -38.41
N PRO A 34 -18.74 25.06 -38.66
CA PRO A 34 -18.44 26.41 -38.18
C PRO A 34 -18.34 26.47 -36.64
N GLU A 35 -17.33 27.18 -36.12
CA GLU A 35 -17.08 27.22 -34.67
C GLU A 35 -18.28 27.80 -33.89
N GLU A 36 -19.04 28.72 -34.48
CA GLU A 36 -20.28 29.25 -33.88
C GLU A 36 -21.33 28.17 -33.61
N VAL A 37 -21.44 27.17 -34.50
CA VAL A 37 -22.37 26.05 -34.33
C VAL A 37 -21.86 25.10 -33.25
N ILE A 38 -20.55 24.90 -33.20
CA ILE A 38 -19.87 24.07 -32.19
C ILE A 38 -20.02 24.70 -30.80
N GLN A 39 -19.86 26.01 -30.69
CA GLN A 39 -20.02 26.78 -29.45
C GLN A 39 -21.45 26.64 -28.91
N LYS A 40 -22.46 26.88 -29.76
CA LYS A 40 -23.88 26.71 -29.40
C LYS A 40 -24.21 25.27 -28.99
N ALA A 41 -23.70 24.29 -29.74
CA ALA A 41 -23.88 22.88 -29.39
C ALA A 41 -23.24 22.53 -28.04
N SER A 42 -22.05 23.08 -27.75
CA SER A 42 -21.37 22.92 -26.47
C SER A 42 -22.15 23.57 -25.31
N GLU A 43 -22.76 24.73 -25.53
CA GLU A 43 -23.61 25.40 -24.53
C GLU A 43 -24.89 24.60 -24.23
N ILE A 44 -25.52 24.03 -25.27
CA ILE A 44 -26.72 23.18 -25.13
C ILE A 44 -26.41 21.88 -24.37
N VAL A 45 -25.27 21.26 -24.67
CA VAL A 45 -24.82 20.02 -24.03
C VAL A 45 -24.42 20.26 -22.56
N GLY A 46 -24.00 21.48 -22.23
CA GLY A 46 -23.65 21.89 -20.87
C GLY A 46 -22.29 21.34 -20.40
N SER A 47 -21.73 21.98 -19.36
CA SER A 47 -20.44 21.61 -18.77
C SER A 47 -20.43 20.20 -18.17
N ASP A 48 -21.57 19.72 -17.66
CA ASP A 48 -21.67 18.48 -16.92
C ASP A 48 -21.42 17.24 -17.79
N TYR A 49 -21.87 17.26 -19.04
CA TYR A 49 -21.63 16.16 -19.98
C TYR A 49 -20.16 16.11 -20.42
N ILE A 50 -19.56 17.29 -20.66
CA ILE A 50 -18.14 17.43 -21.01
C ILE A 50 -17.24 16.94 -19.87
N GLN A 51 -17.59 17.28 -18.62
CA GLN A 51 -16.88 16.79 -17.43
C GLN A 51 -17.07 15.28 -17.24
N SER A 52 -18.27 14.75 -17.50
CA SER A 52 -18.56 13.31 -17.41
C SER A 52 -17.71 12.48 -18.38
N ASP A 53 -17.52 12.95 -19.61
CA ASP A 53 -16.63 12.28 -20.58
C ASP A 53 -15.17 12.33 -20.12
N LYS A 54 -14.71 13.47 -19.57
CA LYS A 54 -13.37 13.59 -18.99
C LYS A 54 -13.15 12.58 -17.85
N TYR A 55 -14.08 12.47 -16.91
CA TYR A 55 -14.00 11.47 -15.84
C TYR A 55 -13.99 10.04 -16.38
N LEU A 56 -14.76 9.76 -17.42
CA LEU A 56 -14.77 8.46 -18.08
C LEU A 56 -13.40 8.12 -18.66
N GLN A 57 -12.74 9.09 -19.29
CA GLN A 57 -11.38 8.93 -19.82
C GLN A 57 -10.37 8.66 -18.71
N ASP A 58 -10.43 9.42 -17.61
CA ASP A 58 -9.55 9.22 -16.46
C ASP A 58 -9.73 7.82 -15.86
N ILE A 59 -10.98 7.35 -15.69
CA ILE A 59 -11.28 6.00 -15.21
C ILE A 59 -10.71 4.92 -16.15
N VAL A 60 -10.86 5.08 -17.47
CA VAL A 60 -10.34 4.11 -18.44
C VAL A 60 -8.81 4.09 -18.44
N ARG A 61 -8.16 5.25 -18.31
CA ARG A 61 -6.70 5.37 -18.21
C ARG A 61 -6.20 4.71 -16.93
N ASP A 62 -6.82 5.01 -15.81
CA ASP A 62 -6.47 4.43 -14.51
C ASP A 62 -6.68 2.93 -14.51
N LYS A 63 -7.81 2.43 -15.06
CA LYS A 63 -8.05 1.00 -15.22
C LYS A 63 -6.92 0.32 -15.99
N ARG A 64 -6.51 0.88 -17.13
CA ARG A 64 -5.40 0.32 -17.93
C ARG A 64 -4.07 0.35 -17.16
N TYR A 65 -3.80 1.45 -16.46
CA TYR A 65 -2.60 1.59 -15.62
C TYR A 65 -2.56 0.52 -14.52
N TRP A 66 -3.68 0.33 -13.79
CA TRP A 66 -3.79 -0.64 -12.71
C TRP A 66 -3.80 -2.08 -13.21
N GLU A 67 -4.40 -2.37 -14.37
CA GLU A 67 -4.33 -3.68 -15.02
C GLU A 67 -2.88 -4.05 -15.38
N ALA A 68 -2.14 -3.13 -16.01
CA ALA A 68 -0.74 -3.33 -16.32
C ALA A 68 0.10 -3.49 -15.04
N LYS A 69 -0.10 -2.61 -14.04
CA LYS A 69 0.60 -2.70 -12.76
C LYS A 69 0.33 -4.04 -12.08
N ARG A 70 -0.92 -4.52 -12.07
CA ARG A 70 -1.29 -5.83 -11.51
C ARG A 70 -0.55 -6.97 -12.21
N GLN A 71 -0.48 -6.96 -13.53
CA GLN A 71 0.28 -7.97 -14.29
C GLN A 71 1.78 -7.93 -13.93
N THR A 72 2.38 -6.74 -13.85
CA THR A 72 3.80 -6.63 -13.47
C THR A 72 4.08 -7.12 -12.06
N VAL A 73 3.19 -6.81 -11.10
CA VAL A 73 3.31 -7.27 -9.71
C VAL A 73 3.17 -8.79 -9.67
N HIS A 74 2.20 -9.36 -10.37
CA HIS A 74 2.01 -10.80 -10.44
C HIS A 74 3.23 -11.54 -11.03
N GLN A 75 3.82 -10.98 -12.10
CA GLN A 75 5.02 -11.54 -12.70
C GLN A 75 6.21 -11.49 -11.73
N ARG A 76 6.41 -10.37 -11.03
CA ARG A 76 7.46 -10.23 -10.00
C ARG A 76 7.25 -11.17 -8.82
N GLU A 77 6.00 -11.33 -8.35
CA GLU A 77 5.67 -12.30 -7.30
C GLU A 77 6.06 -13.72 -7.72
N LYS A 78 5.75 -14.12 -8.96
CA LYS A 78 6.12 -15.43 -9.51
C LYS A 78 7.63 -15.63 -9.64
N ASP A 79 8.36 -14.62 -10.07
CA ASP A 79 9.82 -14.70 -10.20
C ASP A 79 10.51 -14.75 -8.84
N LEU A 80 10.00 -14.02 -7.84
CA LEU A 80 10.45 -14.12 -6.45
C LEU A 80 10.18 -15.52 -5.87
N GLU A 81 8.99 -16.09 -6.08
CA GLU A 81 8.68 -17.45 -5.64
C GLU A 81 9.65 -18.48 -6.26
N ARG A 82 9.98 -18.34 -7.54
CA ARG A 82 10.98 -19.20 -8.21
C ARG A 82 12.38 -19.04 -7.62
N GLN A 83 12.81 -17.81 -7.36
CA GLN A 83 14.12 -17.55 -6.75
C GLN A 83 14.21 -18.12 -5.33
N ILE A 84 13.16 -17.97 -4.53
CA ILE A 84 13.08 -18.55 -3.19
C ILE A 84 13.19 -20.08 -3.28
N ALA A 85 12.43 -20.72 -4.17
CA ALA A 85 12.49 -22.17 -4.35
C ALA A 85 13.89 -22.66 -4.77
N LYS A 86 14.56 -21.91 -5.66
CA LYS A 86 15.94 -22.21 -6.06
C LYS A 86 16.92 -22.07 -4.90
N TYR A 87 16.84 -20.98 -4.14
CA TYR A 87 17.72 -20.81 -2.98
C TYR A 87 17.45 -21.87 -1.90
N GLU A 88 16.21 -22.31 -1.72
CA GLU A 88 15.89 -23.44 -0.82
C GLU A 88 16.56 -24.73 -1.29
N SER A 89 16.52 -25.05 -2.59
CA SER A 89 17.22 -26.24 -3.11
C SER A 89 18.74 -26.13 -2.98
N ASP A 90 19.30 -24.97 -3.30
CA ASP A 90 20.75 -24.73 -3.23
C ASP A 90 21.26 -24.86 -1.79
N VAL A 91 20.53 -24.32 -0.81
CA VAL A 91 20.86 -24.45 0.62
C VAL A 91 20.81 -25.93 1.04
N ALA A 92 19.78 -26.67 0.65
CA ALA A 92 19.66 -28.09 0.98
C ALA A 92 20.79 -28.93 0.37
N GLU A 93 21.21 -28.62 -0.87
CA GLU A 93 22.36 -29.27 -1.50
C GLU A 93 23.68 -28.93 -0.81
N LEU A 94 23.90 -27.65 -0.47
CA LEU A 94 25.09 -27.21 0.24
C LEU A 94 25.21 -27.87 1.61
N GLU A 95 24.10 -28.05 2.32
CA GLU A 95 24.08 -28.78 3.60
C GLU A 95 24.47 -30.24 3.44
N LYS A 96 23.96 -30.93 2.40
CA LYS A 96 24.35 -32.32 2.10
C LYS A 96 25.84 -32.41 1.80
N LYS A 97 26.35 -31.57 0.88
CA LYS A 97 27.77 -31.52 0.52
C LYS A 97 28.65 -31.22 1.73
N ARG A 98 28.25 -30.26 2.58
CA ARG A 98 28.98 -29.94 3.82
C ARG A 98 29.04 -31.14 4.76
N LYS A 99 27.92 -31.83 4.98
CA LYS A 99 27.89 -33.04 5.83
C LYS A 99 28.80 -34.12 5.27
N GLU A 100 28.77 -34.36 3.97
CA GLU A 100 29.66 -35.31 3.30
C GLU A 100 31.13 -34.95 3.49
N ILE A 101 31.52 -33.69 3.26
CA ILE A 101 32.89 -33.20 3.45
C ILE A 101 33.32 -33.38 4.91
N LEU A 102 32.47 -32.99 5.87
CA LEU A 102 32.77 -33.17 7.30
C LEU A 102 32.92 -34.65 7.68
N THR A 103 32.08 -35.54 7.15
CA THR A 103 32.21 -36.98 7.42
C THR A 103 33.50 -37.55 6.82
N LYS A 104 33.89 -37.13 5.61
CA LYS A 104 35.15 -37.53 4.98
C LYS A 104 36.35 -37.01 5.77
N ALA A 105 36.39 -35.72 6.08
CA ALA A 105 37.46 -35.11 6.86
C ALA A 105 37.59 -35.74 8.26
N LYS A 106 36.47 -36.07 8.91
CA LYS A 106 36.48 -36.78 10.20
C LYS A 106 37.02 -38.20 10.06
N GLY A 107 36.68 -38.91 8.99
CA GLY A 107 37.23 -40.23 8.67
C GLY A 107 38.74 -40.18 8.46
N GLU A 108 39.22 -39.29 7.60
CA GLU A 108 40.63 -39.06 7.31
C GLU A 108 41.42 -38.67 8.57
N ALA A 109 40.88 -37.76 9.39
CA ALA A 109 41.50 -37.38 10.65
C ALA A 109 41.57 -38.54 11.65
N GLN A 110 40.50 -39.36 11.75
CA GLN A 110 40.51 -40.54 12.61
C GLN A 110 41.52 -41.60 12.15
N GLU A 111 41.68 -41.78 10.85
CA GLU A 111 42.66 -42.70 10.27
C GLU A 111 44.10 -42.21 10.52
N LEU A 112 44.36 -40.93 10.30
CA LEU A 112 45.65 -40.30 10.58
C LEU A 112 46.02 -40.37 12.07
N LEU A 113 45.04 -40.15 12.96
CA LEU A 113 45.23 -40.32 14.40
C LEU A 113 45.48 -41.78 14.78
N LYS A 114 44.78 -42.74 14.17
CA LYS A 114 45.03 -44.17 14.39
C LYS A 114 46.44 -44.56 13.94
N GLU A 115 46.86 -44.10 12.77
CA GLU A 115 48.20 -44.39 12.26
C GLU A 115 49.28 -43.77 13.15
N SER A 116 49.09 -42.51 13.55
CA SER A 116 50.00 -41.80 14.45
C SER A 116 50.07 -42.48 15.82
N ASN A 117 48.93 -42.88 16.39
CA ASN A 117 48.89 -43.64 17.65
C ASN A 117 49.61 -44.99 17.53
N LYS A 118 49.45 -45.71 16.41
CA LYS A 118 50.15 -46.98 16.18
C LYS A 118 51.67 -46.78 16.10
N ARG A 119 52.13 -45.70 15.45
CA ARG A 119 53.56 -45.33 15.42
C ARG A 119 54.08 -44.95 16.81
N ILE A 120 53.31 -44.18 17.58
CA ILE A 120 53.63 -43.80 18.96
C ILE A 120 53.71 -45.02 19.87
N GLU A 121 52.74 -45.95 19.80
CA GLU A 121 52.75 -47.17 20.61
C GLU A 121 53.94 -48.07 20.28
N ASN A 122 54.31 -48.19 19.00
CA ASN A 122 55.50 -48.92 18.59
C ASN A 122 56.78 -48.26 19.16
N ALA A 123 56.90 -46.94 19.08
CA ALA A 123 58.04 -46.20 19.65
C ALA A 123 58.10 -46.33 21.17
N ILE A 124 56.97 -46.24 21.87
CA ILE A 124 56.89 -46.46 23.33
C ILE A 124 57.29 -47.89 23.69
N LYS A 125 56.88 -48.88 22.89
CA LYS A 125 57.25 -50.29 23.12
C LYS A 125 58.76 -50.49 23.00
N GLU A 126 59.39 -49.89 21.99
CA GLU A 126 60.85 -49.93 21.77
C GLU A 126 61.61 -49.25 22.93
N ILE A 127 61.15 -48.08 23.40
CA ILE A 127 61.70 -47.38 24.57
C ILE A 127 61.57 -48.22 25.86
N LYS A 128 60.44 -48.93 26.02
CA LYS A 128 60.19 -49.80 27.18
C LYS A 128 61.06 -51.05 27.18
N GLU A 129 61.33 -51.63 26.00
CA GLU A 129 62.26 -52.76 25.83
C GLU A 129 63.72 -52.35 26.12
N GLN A 130 64.07 -51.06 25.93
CA GLN A 130 65.38 -50.48 26.27
C GLN A 130 65.51 -49.98 27.74
N GLN A 131 64.59 -50.37 28.64
CA GLN A 131 64.62 -50.07 30.10
C GLN A 131 64.46 -48.59 30.52
N ALA A 132 63.69 -47.77 29.81
CA ALA A 132 63.31 -46.44 30.32
C ALA A 132 62.03 -46.46 31.19
N GLU A 133 61.94 -45.50 32.12
CA GLU A 133 60.97 -45.39 33.23
C GLU A 133 59.50 -45.69 32.88
N LYS A 134 58.88 -46.55 33.71
CA LYS A 134 57.48 -46.98 33.58
C LYS A 134 56.44 -45.89 33.88
N GLU A 135 56.81 -44.80 34.53
CA GLU A 135 55.86 -43.76 34.95
C GLU A 135 55.64 -42.68 33.87
N GLU A 136 56.68 -42.20 33.20
CA GLU A 136 56.55 -41.19 32.15
C GLU A 136 55.78 -41.72 30.93
N THR A 137 56.00 -42.99 30.57
CA THR A 137 55.27 -43.65 29.48
C THR A 137 53.77 -43.82 29.76
N LYS A 138 53.34 -43.88 31.03
CA LYS A 138 51.93 -43.87 31.40
C LYS A 138 51.30 -42.48 31.28
N ARG A 139 51.99 -41.43 31.74
CA ARG A 139 51.49 -40.04 31.68
C ARG A 139 51.28 -39.59 30.23
N ILE A 140 52.24 -39.86 29.35
CA ILE A 140 52.13 -39.52 27.91
C ILE A 140 50.89 -40.18 27.29
N ARG A 141 50.53 -41.40 27.73
CA ARG A 141 49.34 -42.12 27.24
C ARG A 141 48.04 -41.50 27.74
N GLU A 142 48.02 -41.00 28.96
CA GLU A 142 46.86 -40.30 29.52
C GLU A 142 46.65 -38.95 28.84
N GLU A 143 47.71 -38.14 28.66
CA GLU A 143 47.66 -36.87 27.94
C GLU A 143 47.20 -37.03 26.48
N LEU A 144 47.67 -38.08 25.79
CA LEU A 144 47.21 -38.38 24.42
C LEU A 144 45.73 -38.75 24.34
N ASN A 145 45.20 -39.47 25.34
CA ASN A 145 43.78 -39.79 25.41
C ASN A 145 42.93 -38.56 25.74
N GLU A 146 43.43 -37.68 26.61
CA GLU A 146 42.77 -36.45 26.98
C GLU A 146 42.70 -35.49 25.78
N PHE A 147 43.81 -35.29 25.06
CA PHE A 147 43.85 -34.52 23.82
C PHE A 147 42.86 -35.04 22.76
N LYS A 148 42.75 -36.37 22.62
CA LYS A 148 41.80 -37.01 21.70
C LYS A 148 40.33 -36.70 22.05
N SER A 149 40.00 -36.59 23.34
CA SER A 149 38.66 -36.24 23.79
C SER A 149 38.32 -34.77 23.49
N VAL A 150 39.27 -33.87 23.72
CA VAL A 150 39.11 -32.42 23.53
C VAL A 150 38.93 -32.07 22.04
N VAL A 151 39.71 -32.67 21.15
CA VAL A 151 39.62 -32.43 19.70
C VAL A 151 38.28 -32.92 19.12
N ALA A 152 37.66 -33.95 19.72
CA ALA A 152 36.36 -34.45 19.26
C ALA A 152 35.18 -33.49 19.58
N ASP A 153 35.32 -32.67 20.62
CA ASP A 153 34.25 -31.82 21.15
C ASP A 153 34.26 -30.37 20.61
N ILE A 154 35.43 -29.82 20.24
CA ILE A 154 35.60 -28.40 19.91
C ILE A 154 34.94 -28.01 18.57
N ASP A 155 34.92 -28.89 17.56
CA ASP A 155 34.52 -28.50 16.20
C ASP A 155 33.04 -28.75 15.84
N THR A 156 32.32 -29.54 16.65
CA THR A 156 30.95 -29.99 16.30
C THR A 156 29.86 -29.05 16.81
N LYS A 157 30.02 -28.49 18.01
CA LYS A 157 28.92 -27.79 18.70
C LYS A 157 28.73 -26.33 18.25
N ALA A 158 29.82 -25.57 18.11
CA ALA A 158 29.74 -24.12 17.86
C ALA A 158 29.29 -23.74 16.44
N MET A 159 29.59 -24.57 15.44
CA MET A 159 29.26 -24.32 14.04
C MET A 159 27.84 -24.79 13.70
N ASP A 160 27.39 -25.90 14.30
CA ASP A 160 26.04 -26.45 14.08
C ASP A 160 24.95 -25.61 14.77
N GLU A 161 25.25 -24.96 15.91
CA GLU A 161 24.29 -24.09 16.59
C GLU A 161 23.97 -22.81 15.79
N LYS A 162 24.97 -22.20 15.14
CA LYS A 162 24.77 -21.03 14.26
C LYS A 162 23.91 -21.37 13.03
N ILE A 163 23.95 -22.62 12.57
CA ILE A 163 23.25 -23.08 11.38
C ILE A 163 21.82 -23.46 11.71
N ALA A 164 21.60 -24.15 12.84
CA ALA A 164 20.26 -24.37 13.38
C ALA A 164 19.49 -23.04 13.54
N ARG A 165 20.15 -22.00 14.04
CA ARG A 165 19.54 -20.65 14.15
C ARG A 165 19.20 -20.03 12.78
N LYS A 166 20.05 -20.18 11.75
CA LYS A 166 19.75 -19.68 10.39
C LYS A 166 18.61 -20.45 9.72
N MET A 167 18.55 -21.77 9.92
CA MET A 167 17.46 -22.62 9.44
C MET A 167 16.13 -22.28 10.09
N GLU A 168 16.13 -22.07 11.41
CA GLU A 168 14.96 -21.60 12.16
C GLU A 168 14.45 -20.26 11.62
N GLN A 169 15.37 -19.31 11.33
CA GLN A 169 15.01 -18.02 10.73
C GLN A 169 14.40 -18.15 9.32
N ILE A 170 14.92 -19.04 8.47
CA ILE A 170 14.39 -19.28 7.12
C ILE A 170 13.01 -19.94 7.22
N LYS A 171 12.83 -20.91 8.11
CA LYS A 171 11.54 -21.58 8.35
C LYS A 171 10.48 -20.60 8.89
N GLN A 172 10.84 -19.76 9.85
CA GLN A 172 9.96 -18.70 10.36
C GLN A 172 9.56 -17.69 9.27
N ARG A 173 10.48 -17.33 8.36
CA ARG A 173 10.16 -16.48 7.20
C ARG A 173 9.16 -17.15 6.26
N LYS A 174 9.28 -18.46 6.04
CA LYS A 174 8.34 -19.26 5.23
C LYS A 174 6.95 -19.31 5.85
N GLU A 175 6.86 -19.57 7.16
CA GLU A 175 5.59 -19.60 7.88
C GLU A 175 4.91 -18.22 7.89
N ARG A 176 5.68 -17.14 8.09
CA ARG A 176 5.16 -15.77 7.96
C ARG A 176 4.63 -15.51 6.55
N HIS A 177 5.39 -15.86 5.52
CA HIS A 177 4.99 -15.63 4.13
C HIS A 177 3.72 -16.43 3.76
N ALA A 178 3.63 -17.69 4.20
CA ALA A 178 2.44 -18.53 4.03
C ALA A 178 1.21 -17.93 4.75
N LYS A 179 1.37 -17.46 5.99
CA LYS A 179 0.31 -16.77 6.74
C LYS A 179 -0.14 -15.49 6.05
N PHE A 180 0.79 -14.67 5.56
CA PHE A 180 0.44 -13.46 4.81
C PHE A 180 -0.33 -13.78 3.52
N LYS A 181 0.02 -14.85 2.81
CA LYS A 181 -0.69 -15.30 1.60
C LYS A 181 -2.11 -15.76 1.92
N SER A 182 -2.29 -16.61 2.95
CA SER A 182 -3.62 -17.06 3.38
C SER A 182 -4.50 -15.91 3.87
N GLU A 183 -3.94 -14.99 4.67
CA GLU A 183 -4.69 -13.81 5.15
C GLU A 183 -5.09 -12.87 4.01
N LYS A 184 -4.24 -12.69 2.98
CA LYS A 184 -4.54 -11.88 1.81
C LYS A 184 -5.68 -12.49 0.99
N GLU A 185 -5.65 -13.80 0.77
CA GLU A 185 -6.72 -14.52 0.07
C GLU A 185 -8.05 -14.48 0.84
N GLU A 186 -8.01 -14.65 2.16
CA GLU A 186 -9.21 -14.59 3.01
C GLU A 186 -9.82 -13.18 3.04
N LYS A 187 -8.98 -12.13 3.13
CA LYS A 187 -9.43 -10.73 3.04
C LYS A 187 -10.05 -10.42 1.68
N GLN A 188 -9.46 -10.92 0.58
CA GLN A 188 -10.01 -10.74 -0.76
C GLN A 188 -11.36 -11.43 -0.93
N LYS A 189 -11.53 -12.65 -0.41
CA LYS A 189 -12.82 -13.37 -0.42
C LYS A 189 -13.89 -12.61 0.38
N LYS A 190 -13.56 -12.16 1.60
CA LYS A 190 -14.47 -11.35 2.43
C LYS A 190 -14.86 -10.02 1.76
N ALA A 191 -13.91 -9.37 1.08
CA ALA A 191 -14.19 -8.15 0.32
C ALA A 191 -15.10 -8.42 -0.90
N ALA A 192 -14.88 -9.52 -1.63
CA ALA A 192 -15.73 -9.91 -2.75
C ALA A 192 -17.16 -10.29 -2.30
N GLU A 193 -17.29 -11.04 -1.20
CA GLU A 193 -18.58 -11.43 -0.63
C GLU A 193 -19.38 -10.21 -0.12
N SER A 194 -18.72 -9.27 0.55
CA SER A 194 -19.38 -8.03 1.02
C SER A 194 -19.84 -7.14 -0.13
N LEU A 195 -19.06 -7.01 -1.20
CA LEU A 195 -19.46 -6.30 -2.42
C LEU A 195 -20.65 -6.99 -3.12
N MET A 196 -20.65 -8.32 -3.19
CA MET A 196 -21.75 -9.09 -3.78
C MET A 196 -23.04 -8.98 -2.95
N GLN A 197 -22.94 -9.01 -1.62
CA GLN A 197 -24.07 -8.79 -0.72
C GLN A 197 -24.62 -7.36 -0.79
N ALA A 198 -23.75 -6.36 -0.98
CA ALA A 198 -24.18 -4.98 -1.19
C ALA A 198 -24.96 -4.82 -2.51
N ALA A 199 -24.47 -5.41 -3.60
CA ALA A 199 -25.17 -5.41 -4.90
C ALA A 199 -26.54 -6.11 -4.83
N LEU A 200 -26.63 -7.27 -4.17
CA LEU A 200 -27.89 -8.00 -3.95
C LEU A 200 -28.89 -7.23 -3.07
N LYS A 201 -28.42 -6.40 -2.13
CA LYS A 201 -29.27 -5.54 -1.31
C LYS A 201 -29.80 -4.34 -2.09
N GLU A 202 -29.00 -3.76 -2.99
CA GLU A 202 -29.45 -2.68 -3.88
C GLU A 202 -30.52 -3.17 -4.87
N GLU A 203 -30.35 -4.35 -5.46
CA GLU A 203 -31.37 -4.94 -6.36
C GLU A 203 -32.69 -5.24 -5.65
N LYS A 204 -32.65 -5.70 -4.39
CA LYS A 204 -33.88 -5.97 -3.60
C LYS A 204 -34.61 -4.69 -3.16
N LYS A 205 -33.90 -3.57 -2.93
CA LYS A 205 -34.52 -2.28 -2.58
C LYS A 205 -35.19 -1.59 -3.78
N ALA A 206 -34.76 -1.87 -5.00
CA ALA A 206 -35.40 -1.31 -6.21
C ALA A 206 -36.78 -1.94 -6.54
N GLY A 207 -37.16 -3.03 -5.86
CA GLY A 207 -38.24 -3.91 -6.32
C GLY A 207 -39.65 -3.69 -5.77
N LYS A 208 -39.90 -2.94 -4.68
CA LYS A 208 -41.25 -2.72 -4.13
C LYS A 208 -41.25 -1.73 -2.96
N ALA A 209 -41.67 -0.48 -3.18
CA ALA A 209 -42.16 0.39 -2.12
C ALA A 209 -43.30 1.24 -2.68
N LYS A 210 -44.54 0.99 -2.22
CA LYS A 210 -45.68 1.85 -2.51
C LYS A 210 -45.45 3.17 -1.74
N LEU A 211 -45.39 4.28 -2.46
CA LEU A 211 -45.17 5.62 -1.90
C LEU A 211 -46.34 6.02 -0.99
N ALA A 212 -46.06 6.43 0.24
CA ALA A 212 -47.06 6.87 1.21
C ALA A 212 -46.97 8.38 1.51
N VAL A 213 -48.06 8.94 2.05
CA VAL A 213 -48.10 10.35 2.47
C VAL A 213 -47.09 10.58 3.60
N GLY A 214 -46.23 11.59 3.45
CA GLY A 214 -45.17 11.91 4.40
C GLY A 214 -43.78 11.39 4.03
N ASP A 215 -43.67 10.53 3.02
CA ASP A 215 -42.39 10.01 2.54
C ASP A 215 -41.55 11.09 1.84
N THR A 216 -40.24 10.96 1.98
CA THR A 216 -39.27 11.83 1.33
C THR A 216 -38.91 11.25 -0.03
N VAL A 217 -39.23 11.99 -1.09
CA VAL A 217 -39.06 11.54 -2.47
C VAL A 217 -38.22 12.51 -3.28
N ARG A 218 -37.57 11.99 -4.30
CA ARG A 218 -36.78 12.75 -5.26
C ARG A 218 -37.35 12.53 -6.65
N MET A 219 -37.43 13.56 -7.47
CA MET A 219 -37.78 13.38 -8.88
C MET A 219 -36.62 12.79 -9.67
N LYS A 220 -36.91 11.81 -10.54
CA LYS A 220 -35.92 11.26 -11.49
C LYS A 220 -35.36 12.38 -12.36
N GLY A 221 -34.04 12.56 -12.30
CA GLY A 221 -33.32 13.61 -13.05
C GLY A 221 -33.08 14.91 -12.28
N MET A 222 -33.62 15.10 -11.07
CA MET A 222 -33.35 16.26 -10.22
C MET A 222 -32.73 15.86 -8.88
N LYS A 223 -31.84 16.70 -8.35
CA LYS A 223 -31.22 16.50 -7.02
C LYS A 223 -32.08 16.99 -5.87
N THR A 224 -33.19 17.68 -6.16
CA THR A 224 -34.09 18.27 -5.16
C THR A 224 -34.89 17.20 -4.46
N ILE A 225 -34.91 17.28 -3.13
CA ILE A 225 -35.63 16.37 -2.25
C ILE A 225 -36.93 17.07 -1.85
N GLY A 226 -38.04 16.35 -1.90
CA GLY A 226 -39.36 16.87 -1.54
C GLY A 226 -40.14 15.90 -0.69
N LYS A 227 -41.12 16.41 0.04
CA LYS A 227 -41.99 15.61 0.92
C LYS A 227 -43.35 15.40 0.27
N ILE A 228 -43.85 14.17 0.28
CA ILE A 228 -45.20 13.87 -0.21
C ILE A 228 -46.23 14.48 0.76
N GLU A 229 -47.06 15.37 0.24
CA GLU A 229 -48.17 16.01 0.97
C GLU A 229 -49.48 15.24 0.76
N ALA A 230 -49.74 14.75 -0.46
CA ALA A 230 -50.96 14.01 -0.78
C ALA A 230 -50.74 13.02 -1.94
N VAL A 231 -51.46 11.90 -1.90
CA VAL A 231 -51.46 10.87 -2.96
C VAL A 231 -52.86 10.73 -3.52
N ASP A 232 -53.10 11.29 -4.72
CA ASP A 232 -54.36 11.15 -5.45
C ASP A 232 -54.19 10.14 -6.60
N GLY A 233 -54.34 8.85 -6.27
CA GLY A 233 -54.21 7.77 -7.25
C GLY A 233 -52.83 7.74 -7.92
N ASN A 234 -52.75 8.16 -9.18
CA ASN A 234 -51.50 8.17 -9.96
C ASN A 234 -50.70 9.50 -9.86
N MET A 235 -51.31 10.54 -9.29
CA MET A 235 -50.70 11.87 -9.16
C MET A 235 -50.39 12.16 -7.69
N ILE A 236 -49.13 12.42 -7.40
CA ILE A 236 -48.61 12.69 -6.05
C ILE A 236 -48.25 14.17 -5.95
N THR A 237 -48.80 14.86 -4.95
CA THR A 237 -48.44 16.24 -4.65
C THR A 237 -47.22 16.24 -3.74
N VAL A 238 -46.12 16.80 -4.22
CA VAL A 238 -44.85 16.86 -3.51
C VAL A 238 -44.44 18.31 -3.30
N ILE A 239 -44.01 18.63 -2.09
CA ILE A 239 -43.44 19.93 -1.74
C ILE A 239 -41.92 19.84 -1.86
N PHE A 240 -41.34 20.60 -2.78
CA PHE A 240 -39.89 20.76 -2.94
C PHE A 240 -39.50 22.15 -2.41
N GLY A 241 -38.99 22.23 -1.18
CA GLY A 241 -38.73 23.51 -0.51
C GLY A 241 -40.02 24.32 -0.36
N ASP A 242 -40.10 25.47 -1.03
CA ASP A 242 -41.27 26.37 -0.99
C ASP A 242 -42.26 26.13 -2.15
N MET A 243 -41.95 25.22 -3.09
CA MET A 243 -42.76 24.95 -4.26
C MET A 243 -43.60 23.67 -4.13
N ARG A 244 -44.91 23.78 -4.35
CA ARG A 244 -45.85 22.65 -4.41
C ARG A 244 -46.07 22.20 -5.86
N THR A 245 -45.75 20.94 -6.18
CA THR A 245 -45.84 20.40 -7.54
C THR A 245 -46.55 19.05 -7.57
N LYS A 246 -47.46 18.85 -8.53
CA LYS A 246 -48.16 17.57 -8.74
C LYS A 246 -47.43 16.72 -9.79
N VAL A 247 -46.91 15.56 -9.39
CA VAL A 247 -46.01 14.72 -10.19
C VAL A 247 -46.53 13.27 -10.22
N LYS A 248 -46.40 12.58 -11.36
CA LYS A 248 -46.77 11.16 -11.47
C LYS A 248 -45.88 10.27 -10.61
N ALA A 249 -46.45 9.22 -10.03
CA ALA A 249 -45.73 8.26 -9.18
C ALA A 249 -44.46 7.68 -9.85
N ASP A 250 -44.51 7.40 -11.16
CA ASP A 250 -43.39 6.80 -11.91
C ASP A 250 -42.13 7.70 -12.01
N ARG A 251 -42.32 9.01 -11.82
CA ARG A 251 -41.25 10.01 -11.87
C ARG A 251 -40.64 10.29 -10.50
N LEU A 252 -41.14 9.66 -9.44
CA LEU A 252 -40.67 9.84 -8.07
C LEU A 252 -39.89 8.59 -7.60
N GLU A 253 -38.76 8.82 -6.95
CA GLU A 253 -37.95 7.81 -6.28
C GLU A 253 -38.00 8.04 -4.77
N TYR A 254 -38.25 6.97 -4.01
CA TYR A 254 -38.17 7.02 -2.55
C TYR A 254 -36.72 7.26 -2.10
N THR A 255 -36.50 8.22 -1.18
CA THR A 255 -35.18 8.51 -0.64
C THR A 255 -35.24 8.68 0.88
N GLU A 256 -34.56 7.80 1.62
CA GLU A 256 -34.38 7.95 3.07
C GLU A 256 -33.35 9.07 3.33
N ALA A 257 -33.82 10.28 3.63
CA ALA A 257 -32.96 11.42 3.93
C ALA A 257 -32.35 11.41 5.35
N LYS A 258 -32.32 10.25 6.03
CA LYS A 258 -31.71 10.13 7.38
C LYS A 258 -30.42 9.32 7.46
N ALA A 259 -29.85 8.86 6.34
CA ALA A 259 -28.65 8.02 6.36
C ALA A 259 -27.38 8.65 5.77
N LYS A 260 -27.37 9.92 5.36
CA LYS A 260 -26.22 10.47 4.60
C LYS A 260 -25.03 10.99 5.41
N GLU A 261 -25.20 11.33 6.69
CA GLU A 261 -24.06 11.70 7.55
C GLU A 261 -23.37 10.47 8.15
N GLU A 262 -24.13 9.47 8.59
CA GLU A 262 -23.57 8.22 9.13
C GLU A 262 -22.98 7.31 8.03
N ASP A 263 -23.56 7.29 6.82
CA ASP A 263 -23.01 6.50 5.70
C ASP A 263 -21.69 7.07 5.17
N LEU A 264 -21.40 8.37 5.32
CA LEU A 264 -20.12 8.90 4.89
C LEU A 264 -19.01 8.38 5.84
N ALA A 265 -19.24 8.45 7.15
CA ALA A 265 -18.33 7.93 8.17
C ALA A 265 -18.14 6.39 8.04
N THR A 266 -19.20 5.67 7.67
CA THR A 266 -19.17 4.21 7.49
C THR A 266 -18.57 3.79 6.13
N LYS A 267 -18.74 4.58 5.07
CA LYS A 267 -18.08 4.35 3.77
C LYS A 267 -16.59 4.68 3.81
N LEU A 268 -16.17 5.65 4.62
CA LEU A 268 -14.76 5.89 4.96
C LEU A 268 -14.14 4.75 5.79
N GLN A 269 -14.95 4.01 6.56
CA GLN A 269 -14.52 2.77 7.26
C GLN A 269 -14.40 1.56 6.31
N ALA A 270 -15.10 1.56 5.17
CA ALA A 270 -15.08 0.46 4.20
C ALA A 270 -13.81 0.44 3.33
N TYR A 271 -13.09 1.56 3.23
CA TYR A 271 -11.69 1.53 2.83
C TYR A 271 -10.89 1.03 4.03
N SER A 272 -10.50 -0.25 3.98
CA SER A 272 -9.70 -0.95 4.99
C SER A 272 -8.36 -0.26 5.27
N VAL A 273 -8.41 0.85 6.00
CA VAL A 273 -7.31 1.37 6.81
C VAL A 273 -7.24 0.39 7.97
N SER A 274 -6.13 -0.36 8.10
CA SER A 274 -5.94 -1.31 9.19
C SER A 274 -6.19 -0.61 10.54
N LYS A 275 -6.62 -1.35 11.57
CA LYS A 275 -6.78 -0.78 12.92
C LYS A 275 -5.51 -0.04 13.37
N THR A 276 -4.35 -0.52 12.94
CA THR A 276 -3.04 0.11 13.12
C THR A 276 -2.93 1.44 12.38
N THR A 277 -3.29 1.52 11.10
CA THR A 277 -3.24 2.79 10.36
C THR A 277 -4.30 3.79 10.83
N ARG A 278 -5.42 3.32 11.39
CA ARG A 278 -6.42 4.19 12.02
C ARG A 278 -5.94 4.74 13.36
N ALA A 279 -5.34 3.89 14.19
CA ALA A 279 -4.71 4.33 15.44
C ALA A 279 -3.56 5.33 15.20
N THR A 280 -2.75 5.13 14.15
CA THR A 280 -1.73 6.12 13.79
C THR A 280 -2.38 7.42 13.33
N ILE A 281 -3.35 7.38 12.42
CA ILE A 281 -4.06 8.61 11.96
C ILE A 281 -4.70 9.36 13.14
N ASP A 282 -5.37 8.66 14.04
CA ASP A 282 -6.01 9.25 15.23
C ASP A 282 -4.97 9.83 16.21
N SER A 283 -3.80 9.19 16.33
CA SER A 283 -2.69 9.71 17.14
C SER A 283 -2.06 10.98 16.55
N HIS A 284 -1.81 11.01 15.23
CA HIS A 284 -1.31 12.19 14.54
C HIS A 284 -2.33 13.34 14.62
N LYS A 285 -3.62 13.05 14.46
CA LYS A 285 -4.69 14.04 14.62
C LYS A 285 -4.76 14.65 16.02
N SER A 286 -4.49 13.86 17.06
CA SER A 286 -4.54 14.34 18.45
C SER A 286 -3.29 15.11 18.87
N SER A 287 -2.14 14.86 18.23
CA SER A 287 -0.85 15.48 18.56
C SER A 287 -0.45 16.63 17.62
N PHE A 288 -1.14 16.79 16.49
CA PHE A 288 -0.79 17.78 15.49
C PHE A 288 -0.99 19.21 15.99
N LYS A 289 0.04 20.04 15.79
CA LYS A 289 0.01 21.48 16.06
C LYS A 289 0.10 22.22 14.72
N GLN A 290 -0.56 23.38 14.61
CA GLN A 290 -0.51 24.19 13.39
C GLN A 290 0.83 24.88 13.15
N ASP A 291 1.71 24.88 14.16
CA ASP A 291 3.01 25.54 14.13
C ASP A 291 4.14 24.51 14.21
N LEU A 292 5.11 24.62 13.30
CA LEU A 292 6.38 23.89 13.34
C LEU A 292 7.54 24.86 13.57
N ASP A 293 8.35 24.63 14.60
CA ASP A 293 9.59 25.37 14.85
C ASP A 293 10.80 24.59 14.36
N VAL A 294 11.52 25.15 13.38
CA VAL A 294 12.75 24.58 12.80
C VAL A 294 13.97 25.48 13.00
N ARG A 295 13.89 26.45 13.92
CA ARG A 295 15.02 27.32 14.24
C ARG A 295 16.19 26.53 14.83
N GLY A 296 17.39 26.81 14.35
CA GLY A 296 18.62 26.15 14.81
C GLY A 296 18.86 24.76 14.24
N MET A 297 17.93 24.20 13.47
CA MET A 297 18.15 22.96 12.73
C MET A 297 19.06 23.19 11.53
N ARG A 298 19.82 22.15 11.13
CA ARG A 298 20.57 22.18 9.86
C ARG A 298 19.59 22.06 8.69
N GLY A 299 19.97 22.54 7.50
CA GLY A 299 19.09 22.61 6.32
C GLY A 299 18.37 21.30 6.00
N ASP A 300 19.10 20.19 6.00
CA ASP A 300 18.54 18.87 5.67
C ASP A 300 17.57 18.34 6.76
N GLU A 301 17.89 18.59 8.03
CA GLU A 301 17.06 18.22 9.18
C GLU A 301 15.74 19.02 9.17
N ALA A 302 15.84 20.33 8.91
CA ALA A 302 14.69 21.22 8.81
C ALA A 302 13.78 20.82 7.64
N LEU A 303 14.34 20.49 6.48
CA LEU A 303 13.58 20.01 5.33
C LEU A 303 12.83 18.71 5.63
N THR A 304 13.50 17.77 6.30
CA THR A 304 12.90 16.50 6.71
C THR A 304 11.75 16.72 7.70
N ALA A 305 11.94 17.61 8.67
CA ALA A 305 10.90 17.97 9.64
C ALA A 305 9.69 18.65 8.95
N VAL A 306 9.94 19.56 8.01
CA VAL A 306 8.89 20.23 7.22
C VAL A 306 8.13 19.23 6.35
N GLN A 307 8.82 18.27 5.73
CA GLN A 307 8.18 17.24 4.94
C GLN A 307 7.17 16.44 5.78
N TYR A 308 7.61 15.88 6.91
CA TYR A 308 6.72 15.13 7.79
C TYR A 308 5.56 15.98 8.33
N PHE A 309 5.83 17.24 8.62
CA PHE A 309 4.82 18.17 9.11
C PHE A 309 3.74 18.47 8.07
N ILE A 310 4.11 18.66 6.80
CA ILE A 310 3.16 18.88 5.70
C ILE A 310 2.36 17.61 5.42
N ASP A 311 3.00 16.44 5.44
CA ASP A 311 2.31 15.15 5.29
C ASP A 311 1.25 14.95 6.38
N ASP A 312 1.59 15.25 7.65
CA ASP A 312 0.67 15.20 8.78
C ASP A 312 -0.47 16.23 8.65
N ALA A 313 -0.16 17.44 8.21
CA ALA A 313 -1.15 18.50 7.99
C ALA A 313 -2.19 18.09 6.93
N ILE A 314 -1.74 17.50 5.83
CA ILE A 314 -2.59 16.97 4.75
C ILE A 314 -3.44 15.80 5.29
N LEU A 315 -2.83 14.89 6.06
CA LEU A 315 -3.50 13.72 6.64
C LEU A 315 -4.62 14.12 7.62
N VAL A 316 -4.41 15.17 8.41
CA VAL A 316 -5.39 15.69 9.37
C VAL A 316 -6.45 16.59 8.69
N GLY A 317 -6.19 17.04 7.45
CA GLY A 317 -7.10 17.90 6.68
C GLY A 317 -7.01 19.37 7.09
N MET A 318 -5.83 19.83 7.48
CA MET A 318 -5.57 21.20 7.89
C MET A 318 -5.39 22.08 6.66
N GLN A 319 -6.16 23.15 6.56
CA GLN A 319 -6.12 24.05 5.40
C GLN A 319 -4.91 24.99 5.43
N ARG A 320 -4.40 25.28 6.63
CA ARG A 320 -3.36 26.30 6.83
C ARG A 320 -2.43 25.92 7.96
N VAL A 321 -1.13 26.03 7.72
CA VAL A 321 -0.06 25.75 8.70
C VAL A 321 1.05 26.79 8.66
N ARG A 322 1.81 26.89 9.74
CA ARG A 322 2.86 27.90 9.93
C ARG A 322 4.19 27.22 10.24
N ILE A 323 5.23 27.63 9.53
CA ILE A 323 6.59 27.12 9.72
C ILE A 323 7.50 28.26 10.17
N LEU A 324 7.97 28.17 11.41
CA LEU A 324 8.89 29.10 12.04
C LEU A 324 10.33 28.65 11.77
N HIS A 325 10.99 29.29 10.80
CA HIS A 325 12.39 29.03 10.44
C HIS A 325 13.35 30.15 10.89
N GLY A 326 12.80 31.26 11.39
CA GLY A 326 13.57 32.43 11.81
C GLY A 326 14.00 33.32 10.65
N LYS A 327 14.51 34.51 10.96
CA LYS A 327 14.91 35.52 9.97
C LYS A 327 16.33 35.25 9.44
N GLY A 328 17.33 35.18 10.34
CA GLY A 328 18.71 34.80 10.04
C GLY A 328 19.26 35.36 8.72
N ASN A 329 20.05 34.55 8.02
CA ASN A 329 20.48 34.82 6.63
C ASN A 329 19.44 34.37 5.59
N GLY A 330 18.24 33.93 6.00
CA GLY A 330 17.20 33.47 5.09
C GLY A 330 17.42 32.10 4.42
N ILE A 331 18.48 31.36 4.76
CA ILE A 331 18.82 30.07 4.13
C ILE A 331 17.68 29.05 4.31
N LEU A 332 17.22 28.85 5.55
CA LEU A 332 16.11 27.93 5.83
C LEU A 332 14.82 28.37 5.13
N ARG A 333 14.52 29.67 5.12
CA ARG A 333 13.37 30.22 4.38
C ARG A 333 13.42 29.84 2.90
N GLN A 334 14.57 30.01 2.25
CA GLN A 334 14.72 29.72 0.84
C GLN A 334 14.60 28.22 0.54
N LEU A 335 15.27 27.38 1.33
CA LEU A 335 15.21 25.92 1.19
C LEU A 335 13.79 25.39 1.39
N ILE A 336 13.10 25.84 2.44
CA ILE A 336 11.73 25.44 2.75
C ILE A 336 10.78 25.86 1.63
N ARG A 337 10.86 27.11 1.15
CA ARG A 337 10.00 27.58 0.04
C ARG A 337 10.28 26.85 -1.27
N GLN A 338 11.54 26.51 -1.55
CA GLN A 338 11.89 25.69 -2.71
C GLN A 338 11.27 24.29 -2.61
N TYR A 339 11.32 23.67 -1.44
CA TYR A 339 10.67 22.38 -1.19
C TYR A 339 9.14 22.47 -1.32
N LEU A 340 8.50 23.46 -0.69
CA LEU A 340 7.05 23.66 -0.75
C LEU A 340 6.55 23.85 -2.20
N GLY A 341 7.33 24.52 -3.05
CA GLY A 341 7.01 24.65 -4.48
C GLY A 341 7.04 23.34 -5.28
N SER A 342 7.65 22.28 -4.74
CA SER A 342 7.67 20.95 -5.35
C SER A 342 6.50 20.05 -4.90
N VAL A 343 5.78 20.44 -3.85
CA VAL A 343 4.68 19.64 -3.29
C VAL A 343 3.38 20.00 -4.02
N PRO A 344 2.70 19.05 -4.70
CA PRO A 344 1.52 19.33 -5.51
C PRO A 344 0.28 19.73 -4.68
N ASN A 345 0.27 19.39 -3.39
CA ASN A 345 -0.82 19.68 -2.46
C ASN A 345 -0.62 21.01 -1.71
N VAL A 346 0.33 21.85 -2.14
CA VAL A 346 0.48 23.21 -1.60
C VAL A 346 -0.14 24.17 -2.59
N ILE A 347 -1.21 24.85 -2.19
CA ILE A 347 -1.93 25.83 -3.01
C ILE A 347 -1.16 27.15 -3.05
N HIS A 348 -0.70 27.61 -1.88
CA HIS A 348 -0.02 28.89 -1.73
C HIS A 348 0.95 28.89 -0.55
N TYR A 349 2.02 29.67 -0.65
CA TYR A 349 2.91 29.95 0.48
C TYR A 349 3.44 31.37 0.43
N ALA A 350 3.44 32.03 1.59
CA ALA A 350 3.88 33.41 1.73
C ALA A 350 4.57 33.64 3.08
N ASP A 351 5.28 34.76 3.19
CA ASP A 351 5.73 35.22 4.49
C ASP A 351 4.51 35.63 5.33
N GLU A 352 4.57 35.38 6.62
CA GLU A 352 3.53 35.80 7.54
C GLU A 352 3.46 37.33 7.64
N HIS A 353 2.32 37.86 8.08
CA HIS A 353 2.16 39.27 8.37
C HIS A 353 3.19 39.76 9.41
N VAL A 354 3.63 41.02 9.26
CA VAL A 354 4.71 41.63 10.04
C VAL A 354 4.45 41.57 11.55
N GLN A 355 3.18 41.73 11.96
CA GLN A 355 2.77 41.66 13.38
C GLN A 355 2.90 40.25 13.99
N PHE A 356 2.86 39.20 13.17
CA PHE A 356 2.87 37.80 13.64
C PHE A 356 4.20 37.08 13.36
N GLY A 357 5.26 37.80 13.00
CA GLY A 357 6.60 37.23 12.79
C GLY A 357 7.25 37.61 11.45
N GLY A 358 6.47 38.11 10.49
CA GLY A 358 6.98 38.57 9.20
C GLY A 358 7.71 37.47 8.43
N ALA A 359 8.79 37.86 7.76
CA ALA A 359 9.67 36.97 6.99
C ALA A 359 10.37 35.86 7.81
N GLY A 360 10.17 35.77 9.12
CA GLY A 360 10.67 34.68 9.96
C GLY A 360 9.77 33.45 9.99
N ILE A 361 8.55 33.56 9.44
CA ILE A 361 7.55 32.51 9.39
C ILE A 361 7.02 32.41 7.96
N THR A 362 6.97 31.20 7.44
CA THR A 362 6.26 30.90 6.19
C THR A 362 4.90 30.30 6.54
N VAL A 363 3.85 30.91 6.00
CA VAL A 363 2.49 30.38 6.07
C VAL A 363 2.22 29.60 4.79
N VAL A 364 1.64 28.42 4.94
CA VAL A 364 1.36 27.48 3.86
C VAL A 364 -0.12 27.18 3.86
N ASP A 365 -0.75 27.37 2.71
CA ASP A 365 -2.14 26.99 2.44
C ASP A 365 -2.12 25.70 1.60
N LEU A 366 -2.80 24.66 2.09
CA LEU A 366 -2.81 23.28 1.56
C LEU A 366 -4.10 22.95 0.79
#